data_AF-A0A1T4WZ66-F1
#
_entry.id   AF-A0A1T4WZ66-F1
#
_cell.length_a   1.000
_cell.length_b   1.000
_cell.length_c   1.000
_cell.angle_alpha   90.00
_cell.angle_beta   90.00
_cell.angle_gamma   90.00
#
_symmetry.space_group_name_H-M   'P 1'
#
loop_
_entity.id
_entity.type
_entity.pdbx_description
1 polymer ?
#
loop_
_entity_poly.entity_id
_entity_poly.type
_entity_poly.pdbx_seq_one_letter_code
_entity_poly.pdbx_strand_id
1 'polypeptide(L)'
;MKRFPLIALLLAGLFLAACSGAPTLDASSDEALNASLTAMAEELSTEKKEQLAGSMLLLGMKGAFSGKEGAAVFAEYDGWTAEELVAEGRKLAAQSKE
;
A
#
# COMPACT_ATOMS: atom_id res chain seq x y z
N MET A 1 43.72 19.25 -17.00
CA MET A 1 42.34 18.94 -17.42
C MET A 1 41.67 18.12 -16.33
N LYS A 2 40.92 18.78 -15.43
CA LYS A 2 40.18 18.11 -14.35
C LYS A 2 38.97 17.43 -14.95
N ARG A 3 39.02 16.10 -15.10
CA ARG A 3 37.91 15.25 -15.54
C ARG A 3 36.90 15.18 -14.40
N PHE A 4 36.04 16.19 -14.29
CA PHE A 4 34.88 16.15 -13.39
C PHE A 4 33.97 15.02 -13.87
N PRO A 5 33.64 14.02 -13.04
CA PRO A 5 32.95 12.83 -13.49
C PRO A 5 31.50 13.18 -13.81
N LEU A 6 31.15 13.13 -15.10
CA LEU A 6 29.78 13.14 -15.66
C LEU A 6 28.84 12.11 -15.01
N ILE A 7 29.36 11.19 -14.21
CA ILE A 7 28.63 10.15 -13.47
C ILE A 7 27.81 10.74 -12.31
N ALA A 8 28.25 11.87 -11.72
CA ALA A 8 27.53 12.47 -10.59
C ALA A 8 26.18 13.10 -10.99
N LEU A 9 25.97 13.44 -12.26
CA LEU A 9 24.73 14.08 -12.73
C LEU A 9 23.63 13.06 -13.04
N LEU A 10 23.97 11.80 -13.34
CA LEU A 10 23.00 10.77 -13.75
C LEU A 10 22.21 10.17 -12.56
N LEU A 11 22.78 10.20 -11.35
CA LEU A 11 22.12 9.70 -10.13
C LEU A 11 21.11 10.67 -9.51
N ALA A 12 21.17 11.96 -9.85
CA ALA A 12 20.22 12.96 -9.35
C ALA A 12 18.83 12.85 -10.02
N GLY A 13 18.72 12.14 -11.15
CA GLY A 13 17.46 11.96 -11.88
C GLY A 13 16.52 10.89 -11.29
N LEU A 14 17.05 9.90 -10.56
CA LEU A 14 16.23 8.82 -9.98
C LEU A 14 15.44 9.25 -8.72
N PHE A 15 15.84 10.35 -8.06
CA PHE A 15 15.15 10.85 -6.87
C PHE A 15 13.94 11.74 -7.19
N LEU A 16 13.75 12.15 -8.46
CA LEU A 16 12.63 13.01 -8.85
C LEU A 16 11.32 12.25 -9.12
N ALA A 17 11.36 10.92 -9.23
CA ALA A 17 10.15 10.08 -9.33
C ALA A 17 9.57 9.64 -7.96
N ALA A 18 10.29 9.90 -6.86
CA ALA A 18 9.85 9.58 -5.51
C ALA A 18 9.05 10.73 -4.83
N CYS A 19 8.89 11.88 -5.51
CA CYS A 19 8.09 13.00 -5.01
C CYS A 19 6.66 13.03 -5.56
N SER A 20 6.22 11.97 -6.26
CA SER A 20 4.81 11.71 -6.59
C SER A 20 4.41 10.33 -6.05
N GLY A 21 4.71 10.09 -4.77
CA GLY A 21 4.53 8.79 -4.11
C GLY A 21 3.11 8.26 -4.27
N ALA A 22 2.99 6.98 -4.64
CA ALA A 22 1.70 6.32 -4.75
C ALA A 22 0.91 6.48 -3.44
N PRO A 23 -0.43 6.61 -3.50
CA PRO A 23 -1.26 6.70 -2.32
C PRO A 23 -1.03 5.51 -1.38
N THR A 24 -0.88 5.81 -0.10
CA THR A 24 -0.64 4.84 0.98
C THR A 24 -1.83 4.77 1.91
N LEU A 25 -1.93 3.67 2.66
CA LEU A 25 -3.03 3.44 3.58
C LEU A 25 -2.86 4.37 4.76
N ASP A 26 -3.94 5.02 5.17
CA ASP A 26 -3.98 5.84 6.37
C ASP A 26 -4.97 5.23 7.36
N ALA A 27 -4.46 4.54 8.37
CA ALA A 27 -5.25 3.88 9.40
C ALA A 27 -5.39 4.73 10.67
N SER A 28 -5.14 6.04 10.60
CA SER A 28 -5.21 6.94 11.76
C SER A 28 -6.64 7.22 12.26
N SER A 29 -7.64 7.12 11.37
CA SER A 29 -9.07 7.16 11.69
C SER A 29 -9.90 6.43 10.63
N ASP A 30 -11.17 6.17 10.90
CA ASP A 30 -12.08 5.53 9.92
C ASP A 30 -12.27 6.43 8.69
N GLU A 31 -12.33 7.75 8.87
CA GLU A 31 -12.42 8.72 7.79
C GLU A 31 -11.14 8.73 6.95
N ALA A 32 -9.97 8.71 7.59
CA ALA A 32 -8.68 8.70 6.92
C ALA A 32 -8.45 7.39 6.13
N LEU A 33 -8.91 6.27 6.69
CA LEU A 33 -8.87 4.97 6.02
C LEU A 33 -9.73 4.95 4.77
N ASN A 34 -10.98 5.41 4.86
CA ASN A 34 -11.86 5.46 3.70
C ASN A 34 -11.34 6.41 2.62
N ALA A 35 -10.78 7.56 3.01
CA ALA A 35 -10.21 8.54 2.09
C ALA A 35 -8.97 7.97 1.37
N SER A 36 -8.03 7.37 2.11
CA SER A 36 -6.82 6.77 1.54
C SER A 36 -7.13 5.58 0.63
N LEU A 37 -8.09 4.72 0.99
CA LEU A 37 -8.54 3.62 0.13
C LEU A 37 -9.18 4.12 -1.16
N THR A 38 -9.95 5.21 -1.10
CA THR A 38 -10.53 5.83 -2.29
C THR A 38 -9.42 6.37 -3.19
N ALA A 39 -8.46 7.09 -2.64
CA ALA A 39 -7.31 7.62 -3.38
C ALA A 39 -6.48 6.50 -4.03
N MET A 40 -6.22 5.40 -3.31
CA MET A 40 -5.60 4.21 -3.89
C MET A 40 -6.38 3.66 -5.07
N ALA A 41 -7.70 3.51 -4.91
CA ALA A 41 -8.52 2.93 -5.95
C ALA A 41 -8.51 3.79 -7.22
N GLU A 42 -8.57 5.12 -7.13
CA GLU A 42 -8.63 6.01 -8.30
C GLU A 42 -7.51 5.78 -9.32
N GLU A 43 -6.32 5.42 -8.86
CA GLU A 43 -5.14 5.17 -9.70
C GLU A 43 -5.03 3.72 -10.24
N LEU A 44 -5.91 2.82 -9.81
CA LEU A 44 -5.88 1.40 -10.15
C LEU A 44 -6.84 1.03 -11.27
N SER A 45 -6.42 0.05 -12.09
CA SER A 45 -7.33 -0.62 -13.03
C SER A 45 -8.41 -1.40 -12.29
N THR A 46 -9.52 -1.72 -12.97
CA THR A 46 -10.63 -2.50 -12.38
C THR A 46 -10.15 -3.82 -11.75
N GLU A 47 -9.29 -4.56 -12.44
CA GLU A 47 -8.72 -5.81 -11.93
C GLU A 47 -7.90 -5.57 -10.64
N LYS A 48 -7.07 -4.51 -10.62
CA LYS A 48 -6.28 -4.18 -9.43
C LYS A 48 -7.15 -3.70 -8.26
N LYS A 49 -8.26 -3.01 -8.52
CA LYS A 49 -9.25 -2.63 -7.49
C LYS A 49 -9.88 -3.87 -6.84
N GLU A 50 -10.27 -4.86 -7.64
CA GLU A 50 -10.83 -6.12 -7.13
C GLU A 50 -9.81 -6.88 -6.27
N GLN A 51 -8.54 -6.93 -6.72
CA GLN A 51 -7.46 -7.54 -5.95
C GLN A 51 -7.22 -6.83 -4.61
N LEU A 52 -7.21 -5.49 -4.61
CA LEU A 52 -7.08 -4.68 -3.41
C LEU A 52 -8.26 -4.93 -2.46
N ALA A 53 -9.49 -4.89 -2.96
CA ALA A 53 -10.70 -5.11 -2.16
C ALA A 53 -10.71 -6.51 -1.51
N GLY A 54 -10.37 -7.56 -2.27
CA GLY A 54 -10.28 -8.92 -1.73
C GLY A 54 -9.20 -9.05 -0.65
N SER A 55 -8.07 -8.36 -0.84
CA SER A 55 -6.97 -8.37 0.14
C SER A 55 -7.35 -7.61 1.41
N MET A 56 -7.98 -6.44 1.28
CA MET A 56 -8.49 -5.66 2.42
C MET A 56 -9.52 -6.45 3.23
N LEU A 57 -10.37 -7.27 2.59
CA LEU A 57 -11.29 -8.14 3.29
C LEU A 57 -10.55 -9.19 4.16
N LEU A 58 -9.54 -9.86 3.60
CA LEU A 58 -8.77 -10.88 4.32
C LEU A 58 -7.98 -10.27 5.50
N LEU A 59 -7.31 -9.14 5.25
CA LEU A 59 -6.59 -8.39 6.29
C LEU A 59 -7.56 -7.90 7.37
N GLY A 60 -8.73 -7.43 6.95
CA GLY A 60 -9.82 -6.99 7.82
C GLY A 60 -10.29 -8.09 8.76
N MET A 61 -10.54 -9.28 8.21
CA MET A 61 -10.93 -10.47 8.99
C MET A 61 -9.83 -10.85 10.00
N LYS A 62 -8.55 -10.87 9.58
CA LYS A 62 -7.42 -11.18 10.48
C LYS A 62 -7.35 -10.22 11.67
N GLY A 63 -7.49 -8.92 11.44
CA GLY A 63 -7.50 -7.93 12.52
C GLY A 63 -8.75 -8.04 13.41
N ALA A 64 -9.91 -8.32 12.85
CA ALA A 64 -11.15 -8.54 13.60
C ALA A 64 -11.07 -9.78 14.52
N PHE A 65 -10.45 -10.88 14.06
CA PHE A 65 -10.19 -12.05 14.90
C PHE A 65 -9.25 -11.75 16.08
N SER A 66 -8.47 -10.69 15.98
CA SER A 66 -7.60 -10.20 17.05
C SER A 66 -8.32 -9.24 18.01
N GLY A 67 -9.63 -9.04 17.87
CA GLY A 67 -10.44 -8.15 18.70
C GLY A 67 -10.30 -6.66 18.37
N LYS A 68 -9.75 -6.31 17.20
CA LYS A 68 -9.64 -4.92 16.72
C LYS A 68 -10.88 -4.56 15.90
N GLU A 69 -11.25 -3.28 15.91
CA GLU A 69 -12.40 -2.74 15.16
C GLU A 69 -12.01 -1.46 14.41
N GLY A 70 -12.79 -1.11 13.37
CA GLY A 70 -12.55 0.08 12.55
C GLY A 70 -11.15 0.16 11.96
N ALA A 71 -10.57 1.35 11.89
CA ALA A 71 -9.23 1.59 11.36
C ALA A 71 -8.12 0.88 12.14
N ALA A 72 -8.33 0.58 13.42
CA ALA A 72 -7.34 -0.12 14.24
C ALA A 72 -7.02 -1.53 13.69
N VAL A 73 -7.96 -2.14 12.96
CA VAL A 73 -7.77 -3.41 12.22
C VAL A 73 -6.59 -3.32 11.27
N PHE A 74 -6.35 -2.17 10.67
CA PHE A 74 -5.34 -1.95 9.63
C PHE A 74 -4.10 -1.19 10.11
N ALA A 75 -3.99 -0.87 11.39
CA ALA A 75 -2.88 -0.08 11.94
C ALA A 75 -1.49 -0.69 11.67
N GLU A 76 -1.39 -2.01 11.47
CA GLU A 76 -0.13 -2.68 11.12
C GLU A 76 0.29 -2.49 9.65
N TYR A 77 -0.62 -2.00 8.82
CA TYR A 77 -0.43 -1.73 7.39
C TYR A 77 -0.48 -0.22 7.08
N ASP A 78 -0.46 0.64 8.09
CA ASP A 78 -0.40 2.09 7.91
C ASP A 78 0.86 2.46 7.10
N GLY A 79 0.69 3.35 6.13
CA GLY A 79 1.74 3.74 5.19
C GLY A 79 2.02 2.72 4.06
N TRP A 80 1.31 1.58 4.01
CA TRP A 80 1.52 0.61 2.93
C TRP A 80 0.80 1.03 1.65
N THR A 81 1.40 0.70 0.53
CA THR A 81 0.82 0.88 -0.81
C THR A 81 -0.21 -0.21 -1.12
N ALA A 82 -1.06 0.03 -2.12
CA ALA A 82 -2.00 -0.98 -2.63
C ALA A 82 -1.31 -2.29 -3.03
N GLU A 83 -0.09 -2.22 -3.57
CA GLU A 83 0.66 -3.39 -4.03
C GLU A 83 1.14 -4.25 -2.86
N GLU A 84 1.60 -3.62 -1.77
CA GLU A 84 2.00 -4.30 -0.54
C GLU A 84 0.80 -4.97 0.15
N LEU A 85 -0.34 -4.26 0.21
CA LEU A 85 -1.59 -4.81 0.75
C LEU A 85 -2.06 -6.04 -0.04
N VAL A 86 -2.01 -5.99 -1.37
CA VAL A 86 -2.37 -7.13 -2.23
C VAL A 86 -1.40 -8.30 -2.04
N ALA A 87 -0.10 -8.02 -1.94
CA ALA A 87 0.89 -9.06 -1.71
C ALA A 87 0.63 -9.79 -0.38
N GLU A 88 0.27 -9.06 0.67
CA GLU A 88 -0.03 -9.65 1.98
C GLU A 88 -1.35 -10.43 2.00
N GLY A 89 -2.42 -9.89 1.39
CA GLY A 89 -3.68 -10.61 1.23
C GLY A 89 -3.50 -11.95 0.50
N ARG A 90 -2.64 -12.00 -0.53
CA ARG A 90 -2.30 -13.25 -1.23
C ARG A 90 -1.58 -14.26 -0.35
N LYS A 91 -0.70 -13.82 0.56
CA LYS A 91 -0.05 -14.73 1.52
C LYS A 91 -1.07 -15.35 2.46
N LEU A 92 -1.99 -14.55 3.00
CA LEU A 92 -3.06 -15.05 3.86
C LEU A 92 -3.97 -16.06 3.15
N ALA A 93 -4.34 -15.78 1.90
CA ALA A 93 -5.16 -16.69 1.09
C ALA A 93 -4.44 -18.01 0.74
N ALA A 94 -3.11 -18.01 0.67
CA ALA A 94 -2.32 -19.22 0.48
C ALA A 94 -2.27 -20.07 1.75
N GLN A 95 -2.11 -19.42 2.92
CA GLN A 95 -2.07 -20.09 4.22
C GLN A 95 -3.40 -20.74 4.62
N SER A 96 -4.54 -20.21 4.17
CA SER A 96 -5.86 -20.79 4.47
C SER A 96 -6.20 -22.07 3.68
N LYS A 97 -5.32 -22.50 2.77
CA LYS A 97 -5.49 -23.71 1.94
C LYS A 97 -4.67 -24.90 2.43
N GLU A 98 -3.86 -24.72 3.46
CA GLU A 98 -3.14 -25.78 4.19
C GLU A 98 -3.97 -26.26 5.38
#